data_AF-A0A7Y2C6M3-F1
#
_entry.id   AF-A0A7Y2C6M3-F1
#
_cell.length_a   1.000
_cell.length_b   1.000
_cell.length_c   1.000
_cell.angle_alpha   90.00
_cell.angle_beta   90.00
_cell.angle_gamma   90.00
#
_symmetry.space_group_name_H-M   'P 1'
#
loop_
_entity.id
_entity.type
_entity.pdbx_description
1 polymer ?
#
loop_
_entity_poly.entity_id
_entity_poly.type
_entity_poly.pdbx_seq_one_letter_code
_entity_poly.pdbx_strand_id
1 'polypeptide(L)'
;MRRLILLLLSTILIAGVRAQEKHVFPANILTNAIVDDSQNPVRHVTLELLNSGEGREAIAEYHRLRASGALPYAQKGGSFDIGETRIFSMRDLSSENPRYEDSEFTKVAEHPRFNIWVQTAELDNGHIREQDVASMRLRLADETLADSYDPGRGIVEINTEVFGPSPDVDGDGILDVLVADILDGYDPVTDSGGLILGFFDPANLSGRNMAHINYMDSFPGIVDPNGNRSRFDPPEQTLAHEFQHLIFAKENGFGDLSFVNEGLSEWAEVVNGYTARSVFYFQEPVERAHELLDFRENFGGPFGYDYQRAGLFTNYISEIIGVLKTGAISRASGVGAYGYFEVLDELNLTLQ
;
A
#
# COMPACT_ATOMS: atom_id res chain seq x y z
N MET A 1 31.76 73.28 31.91
CA MET A 1 32.08 72.70 33.23
C MET A 1 31.05 71.60 33.50
N ARG A 2 31.49 70.32 33.53
CA ARG A 2 30.93 69.17 34.29
C ARG A 2 29.43 68.82 34.08
N ARG A 3 29.00 67.60 33.74
CA ARG A 3 29.61 66.27 33.91
C ARG A 3 28.92 65.24 32.99
N LEU A 4 29.76 64.40 32.42
CA LEU A 4 29.52 63.08 31.87
C LEU A 4 29.16 62.10 33.00
N ILE A 5 28.14 61.24 32.84
CA ILE A 5 28.10 59.88 33.43
C ILE A 5 27.47 58.93 32.41
N LEU A 6 28.26 57.93 32.03
CA LEU A 6 27.90 56.73 31.27
C LEU A 6 26.95 55.85 32.08
N LEU A 7 26.02 55.18 31.39
CA LEU A 7 25.67 53.80 31.72
C LEU A 7 25.44 53.01 30.42
N LEU A 8 26.13 51.87 30.35
CA LEU A 8 26.11 50.88 29.27
C LEU A 8 25.18 49.71 29.66
N LEU A 9 24.89 48.84 28.69
CA LEU A 9 24.07 47.61 28.71
C LEU A 9 22.57 47.84 28.50
N SER A 10 21.85 47.15 27.59
CA SER A 10 22.16 46.00 26.74
C SER A 10 21.11 45.88 25.63
N THR A 11 21.56 45.36 24.49
CA THR A 11 20.83 44.82 23.32
C THR A 11 19.43 44.25 23.55
N ILE A 12 18.50 44.55 22.64
CA ILE A 12 17.81 43.58 21.75
C ILE A 12 17.38 44.36 20.48
N LEU A 13 18.00 44.04 19.35
CA LEU A 13 17.47 44.35 18.02
C LEU A 13 16.36 43.33 17.74
N ILE A 14 15.10 43.77 17.70
CA ILE A 14 14.03 42.99 17.07
C ILE A 14 14.22 43.16 15.57
N ALA A 15 15.03 42.28 14.98
CA ALA A 15 14.98 42.04 13.55
C ALA A 15 13.64 41.35 13.27
N GLY A 16 12.69 42.09 12.71
CA GLY A 16 11.44 41.53 12.23
C GLY A 16 11.76 40.49 11.16
N VAL A 17 11.56 39.22 11.47
CA VAL A 17 11.42 38.18 10.47
C VAL A 17 10.13 38.48 9.73
N ARG A 18 10.24 39.10 8.55
CA ARG A 18 9.17 39.03 7.56
C ARG A 18 9.08 37.57 7.17
N ALA A 19 8.06 36.87 7.68
CA ALA A 19 7.59 35.64 7.06
C ALA A 19 7.26 36.00 5.62
N GLN A 20 8.12 35.55 4.70
CA GLN A 20 7.80 35.58 3.30
C GLN A 20 6.74 34.50 3.12
N GLU A 21 5.47 34.91 3.10
CA GLU A 21 4.39 34.07 2.60
C GLU A 21 4.81 33.61 1.21
N LYS A 22 5.35 32.39 1.13
CA LYS A 22 5.43 31.68 -0.13
C LYS A 22 3.98 31.41 -0.50
N HIS A 23 3.47 32.21 -1.41
CA HIS A 23 2.31 31.85 -2.20
C HIS A 23 2.60 30.47 -2.81
N VAL A 24 2.03 29.45 -2.19
CA VAL A 24 1.93 28.10 -2.77
C VAL A 24 0.84 28.17 -3.84
N PHE A 25 1.13 27.53 -4.97
CA PHE A 25 0.45 27.59 -6.28
C PHE A 25 -1.01 27.07 -6.25
N PRO A 26 -1.77 27.15 -7.37
CA PRO A 26 -3.21 27.43 -7.38
C PRO A 26 -4.07 26.25 -6.94
N ALA A 27 -5.26 26.60 -6.44
CA ALA A 27 -6.33 25.76 -5.87
C ALA A 27 -7.00 24.74 -6.84
N ASN A 28 -6.29 24.21 -7.83
CA ASN A 28 -6.89 23.43 -8.92
C ASN A 28 -6.72 21.90 -8.82
N ILE A 29 -6.34 21.35 -7.67
CA ILE A 29 -6.29 19.87 -7.49
C ILE A 29 -7.66 19.29 -7.04
N LEU A 30 -8.61 20.13 -6.61
CA LEU A 30 -9.92 19.67 -6.11
C LEU A 30 -11.02 19.45 -7.18
N THR A 31 -10.69 19.38 -8.47
CA THR A 31 -11.72 19.32 -9.54
C THR A 31 -11.76 18.04 -10.36
N ASN A 32 -11.04 16.98 -10.00
CA ASN A 32 -11.17 15.71 -10.71
C ASN A 32 -12.20 14.81 -10.01
N ALA A 33 -13.19 14.40 -10.81
CA ALA A 33 -14.37 13.60 -10.54
C ALA A 33 -14.45 12.92 -9.16
N ILE A 34 -15.43 13.36 -8.36
CA ILE A 34 -15.97 12.63 -7.23
C ILE A 34 -16.58 11.33 -7.80
N VAL A 35 -15.88 10.21 -7.69
CA VAL A 35 -16.48 8.89 -7.90
C VAL A 35 -17.23 8.56 -6.62
N ASP A 36 -18.55 8.41 -6.74
CA ASP A 36 -19.44 7.99 -5.66
C ASP A 36 -19.11 6.55 -5.24
N ASP A 37 -18.30 6.44 -4.19
CA ASP A 37 -17.80 5.19 -3.60
C ASP A 37 -18.79 4.61 -2.57
N SER A 38 -19.98 5.21 -2.41
CA SER A 38 -20.96 4.84 -1.38
C SER A 38 -21.62 3.46 -1.57
N GLN A 39 -21.21 2.72 -2.60
CA GLN A 39 -21.65 1.36 -2.91
C GLN A 39 -20.51 0.34 -2.88
N ASN A 40 -19.26 0.73 -2.55
CA ASN A 40 -18.09 -0.09 -2.85
C ASN A 40 -18.12 -1.47 -2.13
N PRO A 41 -18.29 -2.58 -2.86
CA PRO A 41 -18.26 -3.92 -2.29
C PRO A 41 -16.83 -4.42 -2.02
N VAL A 42 -15.81 -3.63 -2.41
CA VAL A 42 -14.40 -4.00 -2.28
C VAL A 42 -13.98 -3.99 -0.82
N ARG A 43 -13.47 -5.12 -0.34
CA ARG A 43 -12.94 -5.36 1.00
C ARG A 43 -11.41 -5.38 0.95
N HIS A 44 -10.79 -4.58 1.82
CA HIS A 44 -9.35 -4.57 2.06
C HIS A 44 -9.06 -5.59 3.17
N VAL A 45 -8.52 -6.75 2.80
CA VAL A 45 -8.37 -7.88 3.73
C VAL A 45 -6.96 -7.98 4.32
N THR A 46 -5.96 -7.32 3.73
CA THR A 46 -4.56 -7.40 4.18
C THR A 46 -4.41 -7.06 5.66
N LEU A 47 -5.10 -6.02 6.13
CA LEU A 47 -5.14 -5.67 7.55
C LEU A 47 -5.81 -6.74 8.42
N GLU A 48 -6.90 -7.35 7.95
CA GLU A 48 -7.56 -8.44 8.65
C GLU A 48 -6.63 -9.65 8.79
N LEU A 49 -5.89 -9.99 7.72
CA LEU A 49 -4.92 -11.09 7.71
C LEU A 49 -3.75 -10.80 8.65
N LEU A 50 -3.17 -9.60 8.61
CA LEU A 50 -2.12 -9.16 9.52
C LEU A 50 -2.55 -9.20 10.99
N ASN A 51 -3.81 -8.85 11.27
CA ASN A 51 -4.36 -8.86 12.62
C ASN A 51 -4.86 -10.24 13.08
N SER A 52 -4.98 -11.22 12.19
CA SER A 52 -5.39 -12.58 12.52
C SER A 52 -4.34 -13.31 13.38
N GLY A 53 -4.75 -14.36 14.10
CA GLY A 53 -3.81 -15.18 14.89
C GLY A 53 -2.68 -15.76 14.04
N GLU A 54 -3.02 -16.36 12.88
CA GLU A 54 -2.04 -16.92 11.94
C GLU A 54 -1.11 -15.84 11.37
N GLY A 55 -1.64 -14.66 11.01
CA GLY A 55 -0.82 -13.57 10.48
C GLY A 55 0.15 -13.01 11.49
N ARG A 56 -0.27 -12.84 12.75
CA ARG A 56 0.62 -12.41 13.84
C ARG A 56 1.74 -13.42 14.08
N GLU A 57 1.41 -14.72 14.08
CA GLU A 57 2.40 -15.79 14.19
C GLU A 57 3.38 -15.78 13.02
N ALA A 58 2.88 -15.60 11.79
CA ALA A 58 3.69 -15.55 10.59
C ALA A 58 4.65 -14.36 10.55
N ILE A 59 4.18 -13.16 10.92
CA ILE A 59 5.03 -11.96 11.04
C ILE A 59 6.07 -12.14 12.14
N ALA A 60 5.67 -12.62 13.32
CA ALA A 60 6.60 -12.87 14.43
C ALA A 60 7.69 -13.87 14.04
N GLU A 61 7.32 -14.94 13.34
CA GLU A 61 8.27 -15.95 12.84
C GLU A 61 9.19 -15.38 11.76
N TYR A 62 8.66 -14.59 10.81
CA TYR A 62 9.46 -13.90 9.81
C TYR A 62 10.56 -13.03 10.47
N HIS A 63 10.18 -12.18 11.43
CA HIS A 63 11.11 -11.33 12.17
C HIS A 63 12.12 -12.15 12.98
N ARG A 64 11.70 -13.25 13.60
CA ARG A 64 12.59 -14.17 14.33
C ARG A 64 13.63 -14.78 13.39
N LEU A 65 13.21 -15.26 12.22
CA LEU A 65 14.09 -15.88 11.23
C LEU A 65 15.08 -14.84 10.67
N ARG A 66 14.61 -13.65 10.28
CA ARG A 66 15.45 -12.51 9.86
C ARG A 66 16.49 -12.17 10.91
N ALA A 67 16.10 -11.99 12.18
CA ALA A 67 17.00 -11.64 13.27
C ALA A 67 18.04 -12.73 13.57
N SER A 68 17.72 -14.00 13.32
CA SER A 68 18.65 -15.12 13.48
C SER A 68 19.57 -15.34 12.27
N GLY A 69 19.40 -14.60 11.18
CA GLY A 69 20.13 -14.81 9.93
C GLY A 69 19.70 -16.07 9.17
N ALA A 70 18.50 -16.59 9.45
CA ALA A 70 17.95 -17.78 8.81
C ALA A 70 17.21 -17.46 7.49
N LEU A 71 17.02 -16.18 7.18
CA LEU A 71 16.54 -15.70 5.88
C LEU A 71 17.69 -15.06 5.08
N PRO A 72 17.67 -15.15 3.74
CA PRO A 72 16.65 -15.83 2.94
C PRO A 72 16.70 -17.35 3.10
N TYR A 73 15.57 -18.03 2.91
CA TYR A 73 15.54 -19.47 2.79
C TYR A 73 16.42 -19.90 1.61
N ALA A 74 17.09 -21.05 1.72
CA ALA A 74 17.84 -21.59 0.59
C ALA A 74 16.92 -21.74 -0.62
N GLN A 75 17.24 -21.05 -1.72
CA GLN A 75 16.42 -20.87 -2.94
C GLN A 75 15.42 -22.02 -3.16
N LYS A 76 14.15 -21.72 -2.91
CA LYS A 76 13.05 -22.67 -3.07
C LYS A 76 12.56 -22.63 -4.52
N GLY A 77 13.41 -23.10 -5.44
CA GLY A 77 13.11 -23.17 -6.87
C GLY A 77 14.19 -22.50 -7.71
N GLY A 78 14.54 -23.11 -8.85
CA GLY A 78 15.49 -22.52 -9.79
C GLY A 78 14.92 -21.28 -10.48
N SER A 79 15.72 -20.67 -11.37
CA SER A 79 15.20 -19.68 -12.32
C SER A 79 14.08 -20.33 -13.14
N PHE A 80 12.91 -19.69 -13.19
CA PHE A 80 11.80 -20.11 -14.03
C PHE A 80 11.78 -19.29 -15.32
N ASP A 81 11.62 -19.96 -16.45
CA ASP A 81 11.44 -19.31 -17.75
C ASP A 81 9.96 -18.91 -17.96
N ILE A 82 9.71 -17.91 -18.80
CA ILE A 82 8.34 -17.56 -19.22
C ILE A 82 7.66 -18.78 -19.85
N GLY A 83 6.44 -19.08 -19.40
CA GLY A 83 5.64 -20.23 -19.81
C GLY A 83 5.78 -21.46 -18.91
N GLU A 84 6.76 -21.48 -17.99
CA GLU A 84 6.84 -22.54 -16.99
C GLU A 84 5.79 -22.36 -15.89
N THR A 85 5.38 -23.48 -15.30
CA THR A 85 4.38 -23.51 -14.24
C THR A 85 5.00 -23.77 -12.87
N ARG A 86 4.37 -23.22 -11.84
CA ARG A 86 4.69 -23.43 -10.42
C ARG A 86 3.39 -23.52 -9.63
N ILE A 87 3.38 -24.37 -8.61
CA ILE A 87 2.27 -24.46 -7.66
C ILE A 87 2.46 -23.42 -6.56
N PHE A 88 1.45 -22.59 -6.35
CA PHE A 88 1.35 -21.68 -5.20
C PHE A 88 0.13 -22.02 -4.37
N SER A 89 0.26 -21.85 -3.06
CA SER A 89 -0.84 -21.97 -2.11
C SER A 89 -1.50 -20.60 -1.94
N MET A 90 -2.80 -20.48 -2.19
CA MET A 90 -3.56 -19.25 -2.04
C MET A 90 -4.65 -19.44 -0.99
N ARG A 91 -4.94 -18.40 -0.20
CA ARG A 91 -5.99 -18.45 0.80
C ARG A 91 -7.37 -18.31 0.15
N ASP A 92 -8.28 -19.19 0.53
CA ASP A 92 -9.72 -19.06 0.30
C ASP A 92 -10.30 -18.12 1.37
N LEU A 93 -10.75 -16.95 0.91
CA LEU A 93 -11.30 -15.84 1.68
C LEU A 93 -12.84 -15.83 1.70
N SER A 94 -13.49 -16.80 1.04
CA SER A 94 -14.94 -16.89 0.91
C SER A 94 -15.64 -17.36 2.20
N SER A 95 -14.89 -17.86 3.18
CA SER A 95 -15.45 -18.42 4.42
C SER A 95 -14.76 -17.91 5.68
N GLU A 96 -15.50 -17.93 6.80
CA GLU A 96 -14.99 -17.57 8.13
C GLU A 96 -13.87 -18.50 8.64
N ASN A 97 -13.69 -19.68 8.03
CA ASN A 97 -12.61 -20.61 8.32
C ASN A 97 -11.72 -20.77 7.09
N PRO A 98 -10.94 -19.74 6.74
CA PRO A 98 -10.19 -19.70 5.49
C PRO A 98 -9.25 -20.90 5.37
N ARG A 99 -9.31 -21.57 4.22
CA ARG A 99 -8.43 -22.68 3.86
C ARG A 99 -7.39 -22.18 2.88
N TYR A 100 -6.40 -23.02 2.60
CA TYR A 100 -5.47 -22.76 1.50
C TYR A 100 -5.75 -23.76 0.40
N GLU A 101 -5.73 -23.27 -0.82
CA GLU A 101 -5.87 -24.04 -2.03
C GLU A 101 -4.59 -23.95 -2.85
N ASP A 102 -4.04 -25.10 -3.20
CA ASP A 102 -2.88 -25.18 -4.08
C ASP A 102 -3.37 -25.10 -5.52
N SER A 103 -2.87 -24.11 -6.25
CA SER A 103 -3.20 -23.88 -7.66
C SER A 103 -1.93 -23.79 -8.50
N GLU A 104 -2.05 -24.20 -9.76
CA GLU A 104 -0.99 -24.03 -10.74
C GLU A 104 -1.02 -22.62 -11.33
N PHE A 105 0.14 -21.98 -11.38
CA PHE A 105 0.35 -20.68 -11.99
C PHE A 105 1.40 -20.77 -13.08
N THR A 106 1.18 -20.07 -14.19
CA THR A 106 2.13 -19.93 -15.30
C THR A 106 2.85 -18.59 -15.19
N LYS A 107 4.18 -18.59 -15.32
CA LYS A 107 4.97 -17.34 -15.41
C LYS A 107 4.71 -16.69 -16.77
N VAL A 108 4.16 -15.48 -16.78
CA VAL A 108 3.79 -14.78 -18.04
C VAL A 108 4.64 -13.56 -18.33
N ALA A 109 5.30 -13.00 -17.32
CA ALA A 109 6.26 -11.92 -17.50
C ALA A 109 7.38 -11.99 -16.47
N GLU A 110 8.52 -11.42 -16.84
CA GLU A 110 9.68 -11.31 -15.98
C GLU A 110 10.33 -9.93 -16.08
N HIS A 111 10.93 -9.52 -14.98
CA HIS A 111 11.73 -8.32 -14.84
C HIS A 111 12.76 -8.55 -13.73
N PRO A 112 13.94 -7.90 -13.72
CA PRO A 112 14.93 -8.05 -12.65
C PRO A 112 14.47 -7.73 -11.22
N ARG A 113 13.23 -7.27 -11.03
CA ARG A 113 12.64 -6.92 -9.72
C ARG A 113 11.32 -7.62 -9.43
N PHE A 114 10.69 -8.24 -10.43
CA PHE A 114 9.42 -8.92 -10.24
C PHE A 114 9.16 -9.97 -11.31
N ASN A 115 8.35 -10.97 -10.97
CA ASN A 115 7.70 -11.89 -11.90
C ASN A 115 6.20 -11.64 -11.87
N ILE A 116 5.53 -11.84 -13.01
CA ILE A 116 4.07 -11.93 -13.05
C ILE A 116 3.72 -13.38 -13.35
N TRP A 117 2.92 -13.96 -12.46
CA TRP A 117 2.37 -15.29 -12.57
C TRP A 117 0.85 -15.18 -12.67
N VAL A 118 0.25 -15.96 -13.56
CA VAL A 118 -1.20 -16.01 -13.70
C VAL A 118 -1.65 -17.44 -13.43
N GLN A 119 -2.70 -17.61 -12.63
CA GLN A 119 -3.29 -18.93 -12.40
C GLN A 119 -3.64 -19.54 -13.75
N THR A 120 -3.18 -20.76 -14.03
CA THR A 120 -3.26 -21.35 -15.38
C THR A 120 -4.71 -21.38 -15.91
N ALA A 121 -5.67 -21.62 -15.02
CA ALA A 121 -7.10 -21.58 -15.36
C ALA A 121 -7.57 -20.21 -15.89
N GLU A 122 -7.01 -19.10 -15.38
CA GLU A 122 -7.36 -17.73 -15.78
C GLU A 122 -6.76 -17.32 -17.13
N LEU A 123 -5.75 -18.06 -17.60
CA LEU A 123 -5.29 -18.00 -18.98
C LEU A 123 -6.20 -18.82 -19.90
N ASP A 124 -6.56 -20.04 -19.47
CA ASP A 124 -7.37 -20.96 -20.25
C ASP A 124 -8.80 -20.45 -20.50
N ASN A 125 -9.41 -19.78 -19.52
CA ASN A 125 -10.74 -19.17 -19.66
C ASN A 125 -10.71 -17.79 -20.35
N GLY A 126 -9.52 -17.24 -20.62
CA GLY A 126 -9.32 -15.97 -21.30
C GLY A 126 -9.66 -14.73 -20.47
N HIS A 127 -9.72 -14.87 -19.13
CA HIS A 127 -9.89 -13.73 -18.24
C HIS A 127 -8.68 -12.79 -18.32
N ILE A 128 -7.47 -13.36 -18.34
CA ILE A 128 -6.22 -12.61 -18.51
C ILE A 128 -5.70 -12.73 -19.94
N ARG A 129 -5.46 -11.59 -20.58
CA ARG A 129 -4.90 -11.49 -21.94
C ARG A 129 -3.48 -10.96 -21.91
N GLU A 130 -2.77 -11.17 -23.01
CA GLU A 130 -1.43 -10.61 -23.23
C GLU A 130 -1.38 -9.08 -23.03
N GLN A 131 -2.45 -8.36 -23.41
CA GLN A 131 -2.52 -6.90 -23.20
C GLN A 131 -2.63 -6.53 -21.72
N ASP A 132 -3.33 -7.34 -20.92
CA ASP A 132 -3.49 -7.11 -19.48
C ASP A 132 -2.12 -7.30 -18.79
N VAL A 133 -1.40 -8.37 -19.16
CA VAL A 133 -0.02 -8.63 -18.69
C VAL A 133 0.95 -7.54 -19.14
N ALA A 134 0.85 -7.08 -20.38
CA ALA A 134 1.71 -6.02 -20.91
C ALA A 134 1.50 -4.68 -20.20
N SER A 135 0.24 -4.32 -19.89
CA SER A 135 -0.09 -3.12 -19.10
C SER A 135 0.51 -3.21 -17.71
N MET A 136 0.28 -4.32 -17.00
CA MET A 136 0.79 -4.51 -15.66
C MET A 136 2.33 -4.47 -15.62
N ARG A 137 3.00 -5.16 -16.57
CA ARG A 137 4.45 -5.13 -16.69
C ARG A 137 4.96 -3.71 -16.93
N LEU A 138 4.34 -2.95 -17.85
CA LEU A 138 4.72 -1.57 -18.16
C LEU A 138 4.66 -0.70 -16.90
N ARG A 139 3.56 -0.77 -16.14
CA ARG A 139 3.37 0.02 -14.93
C ARG A 139 4.30 -0.37 -13.78
N LEU A 140 4.60 -1.66 -13.64
CA LEU A 140 5.50 -2.13 -12.60
C LEU A 140 6.96 -1.83 -12.88
N ALA A 141 7.39 -1.89 -14.15
CA ALA A 141 8.79 -1.77 -14.54
C ALA A 141 9.19 -0.35 -14.98
N ASP A 142 8.41 0.24 -15.89
CA ASP A 142 8.94 1.22 -16.83
C ASP A 142 8.34 2.62 -16.61
N GLU A 143 7.02 2.74 -16.36
CA GLU A 143 6.37 4.06 -16.22
C GLU A 143 5.13 4.05 -15.34
N THR A 144 4.95 5.11 -14.56
CA THR A 144 3.75 5.38 -13.77
C THR A 144 2.94 6.52 -14.39
N LEU A 145 1.85 6.93 -13.74
CA LEU A 145 1.01 8.00 -14.28
C LEU A 145 1.70 9.36 -14.17
N ALA A 146 1.24 10.32 -14.99
CA ALA A 146 1.90 11.63 -15.14
C ALA A 146 1.98 12.44 -13.84
N ASP A 147 1.04 12.21 -12.92
CA ASP A 147 0.96 12.90 -11.63
C ASP A 147 1.74 12.17 -10.51
N SER A 148 2.49 11.11 -10.85
CA SER A 148 3.32 10.36 -9.89
C SER A 148 4.55 11.15 -9.44
N TYR A 149 5.21 10.64 -8.40
CA TYR A 149 6.50 11.13 -7.92
C TYR A 149 7.58 11.15 -9.02
N ASP A 150 7.59 10.13 -9.89
CA ASP A 150 8.48 10.06 -11.05
C ASP A 150 7.86 9.22 -12.18
N PRO A 151 7.17 9.86 -13.15
CA PRO A 151 6.44 9.14 -14.20
C PRO A 151 7.33 8.27 -15.10
N GLY A 152 8.64 8.51 -15.14
CA GLY A 152 9.61 7.74 -15.92
C GLY A 152 10.08 6.45 -15.24
N ARG A 153 9.44 6.04 -14.14
CA ARG A 153 9.78 4.85 -13.36
C ARG A 153 8.53 4.06 -13.02
N GLY A 154 8.69 2.74 -12.91
CA GLY A 154 7.62 1.83 -12.51
C GLY A 154 7.36 1.78 -11.01
N ILE A 155 6.20 1.25 -10.65
CA ILE A 155 5.68 1.14 -9.28
C ILE A 155 6.68 0.47 -8.34
N VAL A 156 7.30 -0.65 -8.77
CA VAL A 156 8.21 -1.41 -7.91
C VAL A 156 9.41 -0.55 -7.49
N GLU A 157 9.92 0.27 -8.41
CA GLU A 157 11.07 1.13 -8.14
C GLU A 157 10.70 2.32 -7.25
N ILE A 158 9.56 2.97 -7.52
CA ILE A 158 9.07 4.10 -6.74
C ILE A 158 8.75 3.67 -5.30
N ASN A 159 7.95 2.61 -5.12
CA ASN A 159 7.60 2.14 -3.79
C ASN A 159 8.83 1.71 -3.00
N THR A 160 9.80 1.04 -3.65
CA THR A 160 11.05 0.64 -3.00
C THR A 160 11.88 1.83 -2.52
N GLU A 161 11.95 2.92 -3.30
CA GLU A 161 12.67 4.12 -2.88
C GLU A 161 11.96 4.87 -1.75
N VAL A 162 10.65 5.04 -1.89
CA VAL A 162 9.84 5.85 -0.97
C VAL A 162 9.66 5.12 0.36
N PHE A 163 9.15 3.88 0.32
CA PHE A 163 8.78 3.09 1.51
C PHE A 163 9.88 2.15 1.98
N GLY A 164 10.87 1.87 1.14
CA GLY A 164 11.99 1.00 1.46
C GLY A 164 11.90 -0.36 0.77
N PRO A 165 12.96 -1.19 0.92
CA PRO A 165 13.03 -2.48 0.24
C PRO A 165 12.02 -3.47 0.81
N SER A 166 11.38 -4.26 -0.05
CA SER A 166 10.53 -5.39 0.36
C SER A 166 11.32 -6.46 1.13
N PRO A 167 10.65 -7.42 1.79
CA PRO A 167 11.28 -8.66 2.20
C PRO A 167 11.95 -9.36 1.00
N ASP A 168 12.97 -10.16 1.29
CA ASP A 168 13.59 -11.10 0.34
C ASP A 168 13.63 -12.45 1.03
N VAL A 169 12.53 -13.21 0.91
CA VAL A 169 12.26 -14.37 1.76
C VAL A 169 12.96 -15.62 1.22
N ASP A 170 13.01 -15.80 -0.09
CA ASP A 170 13.62 -16.93 -0.81
C ASP A 170 14.95 -16.58 -1.51
N GLY A 171 15.40 -15.32 -1.41
CA GLY A 171 16.77 -14.92 -1.73
C GLY A 171 17.02 -14.66 -3.21
N ASP A 172 15.97 -14.53 -4.02
CA ASP A 172 16.09 -14.12 -5.41
C ASP A 172 15.98 -12.60 -5.60
N GLY A 173 15.47 -11.87 -4.59
CA GLY A 173 15.23 -10.43 -4.65
C GLY A 173 14.12 -10.01 -5.62
N ILE A 174 13.24 -10.93 -6.03
CA ILE A 174 12.22 -10.73 -7.07
C ILE A 174 10.83 -10.79 -6.45
N LEU A 175 10.03 -9.73 -6.58
CA LEU A 175 8.62 -9.74 -6.16
C LEU A 175 7.79 -10.70 -7.04
N ASP A 176 7.08 -11.63 -6.44
CA ASP A 176 6.10 -12.45 -7.17
C ASP A 176 4.72 -11.79 -7.12
N VAL A 177 4.19 -11.40 -8.28
CA VAL A 177 2.81 -10.94 -8.44
C VAL A 177 1.97 -12.11 -8.96
N LEU A 178 1.03 -12.59 -8.15
CA LEU A 178 0.13 -13.69 -8.51
C LEU A 178 -1.25 -13.14 -8.90
N VAL A 179 -1.64 -13.35 -10.15
CA VAL A 179 -2.97 -12.97 -10.67
C VAL A 179 -3.86 -14.21 -10.72
N ALA A 180 -4.99 -14.19 -10.04
CA ALA A 180 -5.91 -15.32 -9.90
C ALA A 180 -7.35 -14.85 -9.72
N ASP A 181 -8.32 -15.74 -9.93
CA ASP A 181 -9.70 -15.51 -9.49
C ASP A 181 -9.71 -15.66 -7.96
N ILE A 182 -9.73 -14.54 -7.24
CA ILE A 182 -9.61 -14.57 -5.78
C ILE A 182 -10.90 -15.17 -5.21
N LEU A 183 -10.73 -16.24 -4.45
CA LEU A 183 -11.83 -16.91 -3.76
C LEU A 183 -12.33 -16.07 -2.58
N ASP A 184 -13.09 -15.02 -2.83
CA ASP A 184 -13.56 -14.04 -1.85
C ASP A 184 -15.06 -14.16 -1.51
N GLY A 185 -15.76 -15.05 -2.21
CA GLY A 185 -17.19 -15.27 -2.06
C GLY A 185 -18.04 -14.24 -2.78
N TYR A 186 -17.47 -13.45 -3.69
CA TYR A 186 -18.19 -12.59 -4.60
C TYR A 186 -18.95 -13.41 -5.65
N ASP A 187 -20.21 -13.05 -5.88
CA ASP A 187 -21.05 -13.56 -6.97
C ASP A 187 -21.12 -12.49 -8.07
N PRO A 188 -20.44 -12.71 -9.22
CA PRO A 188 -20.44 -11.78 -10.33
C PRO A 188 -21.79 -11.63 -11.04
N VAL A 189 -22.69 -12.62 -10.91
CA VAL A 189 -23.99 -12.62 -11.57
C VAL A 189 -24.98 -11.74 -10.80
N THR A 190 -24.93 -11.79 -9.47
CA THR A 190 -25.81 -11.00 -8.61
C THR A 190 -25.18 -9.71 -8.10
N ASP A 191 -23.90 -9.48 -8.41
CA ASP A 191 -23.10 -8.34 -7.95
C ASP A 191 -23.14 -8.18 -6.42
N SER A 192 -22.85 -9.28 -5.73
CA SER A 192 -23.00 -9.37 -4.27
C SER A 192 -21.97 -10.28 -3.64
N GLY A 193 -21.62 -10.05 -2.38
CA GLY A 193 -20.58 -10.80 -1.67
C GLY A 193 -19.41 -9.90 -1.32
N GLY A 194 -18.37 -10.45 -0.71
CA GLY A 194 -17.14 -9.70 -0.45
C GLY A 194 -16.27 -9.72 -1.69
N LEU A 195 -15.99 -8.57 -2.29
CA LEU A 195 -15.07 -8.45 -3.42
C LEU A 195 -13.68 -8.08 -2.90
N ILE A 196 -12.61 -8.76 -3.30
CA ILE A 196 -11.23 -8.45 -2.90
C ILE A 196 -10.40 -8.31 -4.17
N LEU A 197 -9.97 -7.08 -4.49
CA LEU A 197 -9.23 -6.81 -5.73
C LEU A 197 -7.75 -7.22 -5.67
N GLY A 198 -7.21 -7.36 -4.46
CA GLY A 198 -5.83 -7.77 -4.22
C GLY A 198 -5.55 -7.84 -2.73
N PHE A 199 -4.48 -8.53 -2.37
CA PHE A 199 -4.03 -8.62 -0.97
C PHE A 199 -2.58 -9.07 -0.84
N PHE A 200 -2.03 -8.86 0.36
CA PHE A 200 -0.82 -9.50 0.86
C PHE A 200 -1.18 -10.47 2.00
N ASP A 201 -0.68 -11.71 1.94
CA ASP A 201 -0.84 -12.68 3.03
C ASP A 201 0.48 -12.87 3.81
N PRO A 202 0.55 -12.47 5.10
CA PRO A 202 1.74 -12.63 5.92
C PRO A 202 2.19 -14.09 6.07
N ALA A 203 1.31 -15.08 5.92
CA ALA A 203 1.65 -16.50 6.00
C ALA A 203 2.66 -16.94 4.92
N ASN A 204 2.78 -16.17 3.84
CA ASN A 204 3.77 -16.42 2.80
C ASN A 204 5.20 -16.12 3.23
N LEU A 205 5.41 -15.27 4.25
CA LEU A 205 6.75 -14.87 4.67
C LEU A 205 7.50 -15.93 5.49
N SER A 206 6.79 -16.88 6.10
CA SER A 206 7.41 -17.79 7.07
C SER A 206 6.84 -19.21 7.14
N GLY A 207 5.84 -19.56 6.31
CA GLY A 207 5.24 -20.91 6.35
C GLY A 207 4.75 -21.47 5.01
N ARG A 208 3.99 -20.68 4.24
CA ARG A 208 3.30 -21.15 3.04
C ARG A 208 4.22 -21.18 1.83
N ASN A 209 4.11 -20.16 0.98
CA ASN A 209 4.90 -20.07 -0.23
C ASN A 209 6.38 -19.82 0.07
N MET A 210 6.69 -19.20 1.23
CA MET A 210 8.05 -18.82 1.65
C MET A 210 8.68 -17.86 0.64
N ALA A 211 7.90 -16.89 0.19
CA ALA A 211 8.22 -15.88 -0.81
C ALA A 211 7.47 -14.58 -0.45
N HIS A 212 7.91 -13.45 -0.97
CA HIS A 212 7.19 -12.17 -0.82
C HIS A 212 6.28 -11.96 -2.05
N ILE A 213 4.98 -12.15 -1.81
CA ILE A 213 3.95 -12.26 -2.84
C ILE A 213 2.88 -11.19 -2.65
N ASN A 214 2.43 -10.60 -3.76
CA ASN A 214 1.18 -9.85 -3.85
C ASN A 214 0.18 -10.60 -4.73
N TYR A 215 -1.07 -10.68 -4.27
CA TYR A 215 -2.17 -11.27 -5.02
C TYR A 215 -3.02 -10.19 -5.68
N MET A 216 -3.49 -10.47 -6.90
CA MET A 216 -4.36 -9.61 -7.69
C MET A 216 -5.53 -10.41 -8.25
N ASP A 217 -6.73 -9.84 -8.16
CA ASP A 217 -7.94 -10.46 -8.69
C ASP A 217 -8.02 -10.34 -10.21
N SER A 218 -8.20 -11.47 -10.90
CA SER A 218 -8.50 -11.48 -12.33
C SER A 218 -9.98 -11.21 -12.60
N PHE A 219 -10.88 -11.75 -11.78
CA PHE A 219 -12.30 -11.81 -12.08
C PHE A 219 -13.16 -11.64 -10.81
N PRO A 220 -13.90 -10.53 -10.67
CA PRO A 220 -14.19 -9.52 -11.68
C PRO A 220 -13.17 -8.37 -11.75
N GLY A 221 -12.04 -8.44 -11.04
CA GLY A 221 -11.13 -7.33 -10.79
C GLY A 221 -10.51 -6.74 -12.07
N ILE A 222 -9.88 -7.58 -12.89
CA ILE A 222 -9.32 -7.17 -14.19
C ILE A 222 -10.39 -7.22 -15.29
N VAL A 223 -11.27 -8.22 -15.27
CA VAL A 223 -12.33 -8.36 -16.26
C VAL A 223 -13.64 -8.75 -15.61
N ASP A 224 -14.74 -8.08 -15.97
CA ASP A 224 -16.07 -8.40 -15.47
C ASP A 224 -16.76 -9.52 -16.29
N PRO A 225 -17.92 -10.05 -15.84
CA PRO A 225 -18.67 -11.10 -16.56
C PRO A 225 -19.15 -10.70 -17.96
N ASN A 226 -19.17 -9.40 -18.27
CA ASN A 226 -19.54 -8.87 -19.58
C ASN A 226 -18.30 -8.63 -20.46
N GLY A 227 -17.09 -8.89 -19.96
CA GLY A 227 -15.82 -8.71 -20.66
C GLY A 227 -15.21 -7.31 -20.54
N ASN A 228 -15.75 -6.42 -19.71
CA ASN A 228 -15.23 -5.06 -19.51
C ASN A 228 -14.01 -5.06 -18.58
N ARG A 229 -13.01 -4.21 -18.86
CA ARG A 229 -11.71 -4.14 -18.16
C ARG A 229 -11.47 -2.86 -17.36
N SER A 230 -12.52 -2.13 -17.07
CA SER A 230 -12.42 -0.79 -16.45
C SER A 230 -13.58 -0.56 -15.49
N ARG A 231 -14.04 -1.65 -14.85
CA ARG A 231 -15.16 -1.59 -13.91
C ARG A 231 -14.72 -1.06 -12.55
N PHE A 232 -13.56 -1.47 -12.09
CA PHE A 232 -12.95 -1.06 -10.83
C PHE A 232 -11.70 -0.21 -11.07
N ASP A 233 -11.03 0.17 -9.99
CA ASP A 233 -9.72 0.83 -10.05
C ASP A 233 -8.74 -0.01 -10.89
N PRO A 234 -7.79 0.64 -11.58
CA PRO A 234 -6.77 -0.09 -12.32
C PRO A 234 -6.08 -1.11 -11.41
N PRO A 235 -5.85 -2.36 -11.85
CA PRO A 235 -5.21 -3.39 -11.01
C PRO A 235 -3.82 -2.93 -10.52
N GLU A 236 -3.16 -2.06 -11.28
CA GLU A 236 -1.85 -1.52 -10.90
C GLU A 236 -1.93 -0.48 -9.76
N GLN A 237 -3.08 0.16 -9.54
CA GLN A 237 -3.34 1.00 -8.37
C GLN A 237 -3.39 0.14 -7.10
N THR A 238 -4.24 -0.90 -7.10
CA THR A 238 -4.30 -1.88 -6.01
C THR A 238 -2.95 -2.54 -5.76
N LEU A 239 -2.20 -2.86 -6.81
CA LEU A 239 -0.87 -3.44 -6.63
C LEU A 239 0.12 -2.48 -5.94
N ALA A 240 0.04 -1.17 -6.21
CA ALA A 240 0.84 -0.17 -5.50
C ALA A 240 0.48 -0.10 -4.00
N HIS A 241 -0.82 -0.19 -3.68
CA HIS A 241 -1.34 -0.26 -2.30
C HIS A 241 -0.84 -1.51 -1.58
N GLU A 242 -1.06 -2.69 -2.16
CA GLU A 242 -0.68 -3.96 -1.53
C GLU A 242 0.85 -4.13 -1.43
N PHE A 243 1.62 -3.56 -2.36
CA PHE A 243 3.08 -3.63 -2.30
C PHE A 243 3.62 -2.78 -1.14
N GLN A 244 2.95 -1.68 -0.81
CA GLN A 244 3.27 -0.92 0.40
C GLN A 244 3.12 -1.81 1.64
N HIS A 245 2.01 -2.54 1.78
CA HIS A 245 1.80 -3.40 2.95
C HIS A 245 2.90 -4.45 3.11
N LEU A 246 3.31 -5.08 2.00
CA LEU A 246 4.41 -6.04 2.01
C LEU A 246 5.74 -5.40 2.46
N ILE A 247 6.06 -4.19 1.98
CA ILE A 247 7.24 -3.43 2.43
C ILE A 247 7.11 -3.09 3.92
N PHE A 248 5.94 -2.64 4.35
CA PHE A 248 5.68 -2.22 5.73
C PHE A 248 5.85 -3.39 6.71
N ALA A 249 5.40 -4.59 6.35
CA ALA A 249 5.53 -5.82 7.15
C ALA A 249 6.99 -6.24 7.40
N LYS A 250 7.94 -5.77 6.59
CA LYS A 250 9.36 -6.08 6.74
C LYS A 250 9.95 -5.53 8.03
N GLU A 251 9.68 -4.26 8.31
CA GLU A 251 10.27 -3.53 9.45
C GLU A 251 9.33 -3.52 10.64
N ASN A 252 8.01 -3.53 10.40
CA ASN A 252 7.01 -3.38 11.44
C ASN A 252 6.40 -4.73 11.84
N GLY A 253 6.09 -4.85 13.13
CA GLY A 253 5.41 -6.00 13.71
C GLY A 253 3.89 -5.82 13.76
N PHE A 254 3.22 -6.73 14.47
CA PHE A 254 1.79 -6.58 14.77
C PHE A 254 1.59 -5.46 15.82
N GLY A 255 0.73 -4.48 15.52
CA GLY A 255 0.40 -3.38 16.43
C GLY A 255 0.47 -1.98 15.80
N ASP A 256 1.17 -1.83 14.67
CA ASP A 256 1.33 -0.55 13.96
C ASP A 256 0.17 -0.17 13.02
N LEU A 257 -0.79 -1.09 12.88
CA LEU A 257 -1.15 -1.51 11.53
C LEU A 257 -2.42 -0.97 10.92
N SER A 258 -3.17 -0.06 11.54
CA SER A 258 -4.41 0.39 10.92
C SER A 258 -4.29 1.77 10.29
N PHE A 259 -4.15 2.83 11.09
CA PHE A 259 -4.13 4.19 10.52
C PHE A 259 -2.86 4.51 9.71
N VAL A 260 -1.66 4.14 10.19
CA VAL A 260 -0.41 4.46 9.51
C VAL A 260 -0.21 3.58 8.28
N ASN A 261 -0.36 2.27 8.45
CA ASN A 261 -0.18 1.30 7.37
C ASN A 261 -1.16 1.57 6.22
N GLU A 262 -2.48 1.66 6.49
CA GLU A 262 -3.45 1.96 5.44
C GLU A 262 -3.28 3.37 4.87
N GLY A 263 -2.93 4.36 5.71
CA GLY A 263 -2.67 5.71 5.22
C GLY A 263 -1.50 5.77 4.23
N LEU A 264 -0.43 5.04 4.52
CA LEU A 264 0.71 4.91 3.61
C LEU A 264 0.38 4.09 2.36
N SER A 265 -0.45 3.05 2.46
CA SER A 265 -0.89 2.28 1.29
C SER A 265 -1.80 3.07 0.36
N GLU A 266 -2.81 3.77 0.90
CA GLU A 266 -3.66 4.70 0.14
C GLU A 266 -2.80 5.81 -0.50
N TRP A 267 -1.78 6.28 0.22
CA TRP A 267 -0.84 7.26 -0.34
C TRP A 267 0.12 6.66 -1.37
N ALA A 268 0.43 5.35 -1.32
CA ALA A 268 1.25 4.69 -2.33
C ALA A 268 0.58 4.75 -3.70
N GLU A 269 -0.74 4.67 -3.77
CA GLU A 269 -1.51 4.89 -5.00
C GLU A 269 -1.24 6.30 -5.57
N VAL A 270 -1.37 7.33 -4.73
CA VAL A 270 -1.15 8.73 -5.09
C VAL A 270 0.29 8.99 -5.52
N VAL A 271 1.26 8.41 -4.82
CA VAL A 271 2.70 8.51 -5.15
C VAL A 271 3.00 7.93 -6.53
N ASN A 272 2.25 6.93 -6.96
CA ASN A 272 2.34 6.34 -8.30
C ASN A 272 1.40 7.04 -9.33
N GLY A 273 0.80 8.16 -8.94
CA GLY A 273 0.02 9.05 -9.81
C GLY A 273 -1.42 8.63 -10.03
N TYR A 274 -1.94 7.69 -9.23
CA TYR A 274 -3.35 7.33 -9.23
C TYR A 274 -4.16 8.36 -8.43
N THR A 275 -5.48 8.32 -8.65
CA THR A 275 -6.39 9.26 -7.96
C THR A 275 -6.56 8.81 -6.51
N ALA A 276 -6.40 9.73 -5.57
CA ALA A 276 -6.68 9.47 -4.17
C ALA A 276 -8.15 9.04 -3.98
N ARG A 277 -8.40 8.15 -3.02
CA ARG A 277 -9.75 7.77 -2.62
C ARG A 277 -10.63 9.00 -2.37
N SER A 278 -11.87 8.92 -2.84
CA SER A 278 -12.89 9.94 -2.58
C SER A 278 -13.14 10.14 -1.08
N VAL A 279 -13.24 11.40 -0.65
CA VAL A 279 -13.43 11.76 0.76
C VAL A 279 -14.88 12.16 1.04
N PHE A 280 -15.67 11.21 1.53
CA PHE A 280 -17.09 11.38 1.86
C PHE A 280 -17.36 11.52 3.35
N TYR A 281 -16.45 11.08 4.23
CA TYR A 281 -16.67 11.14 5.68
C TYR A 281 -16.94 12.58 6.19
N PHE A 282 -16.49 13.62 5.46
CA PHE A 282 -16.82 15.01 5.79
C PHE A 282 -18.31 15.34 5.70
N GLN A 283 -19.11 14.53 5.01
CA GLN A 283 -20.56 14.74 4.92
C GLN A 283 -21.26 14.31 6.22
N GLU A 284 -20.68 13.36 6.95
CA GLU A 284 -21.26 12.78 8.17
C GLU A 284 -20.76 13.49 9.45
N PRO A 285 -21.63 14.17 10.23
CA PRO A 285 -21.20 14.90 11.43
C PRO A 285 -20.48 14.06 12.49
N VAL A 286 -20.88 12.79 12.64
CA VAL A 286 -20.26 11.87 13.60
C VAL A 286 -18.84 11.52 13.16
N GLU A 287 -18.64 11.32 11.87
CA GLU A 287 -17.33 10.95 11.30
C GLU A 287 -16.36 12.13 11.28
N ARG A 288 -16.85 13.36 11.07
CA ARG A 288 -16.03 14.57 11.24
C ARG A 288 -15.52 14.78 12.66
N ALA A 289 -16.26 14.32 13.66
CA ALA A 289 -15.91 14.45 15.07
C ALA A 289 -15.09 13.26 15.59
N HIS A 290 -14.85 12.26 14.75
CA HIS A 290 -14.04 11.10 15.10
C HIS A 290 -12.60 11.49 15.37
N GLU A 291 -11.94 10.78 16.30
CA GLU A 291 -10.52 10.99 16.56
C GLU A 291 -9.72 10.70 15.29
N LEU A 292 -8.83 11.63 14.92
CA LEU A 292 -8.13 11.61 13.63
C LEU A 292 -7.38 10.29 13.42
N LEU A 293 -6.63 9.87 14.43
CA LEU A 293 -5.69 8.75 14.38
C LEU A 293 -6.29 7.42 14.86
N ASP A 294 -7.55 7.42 15.27
CA ASP A 294 -8.26 6.18 15.57
C ASP A 294 -8.60 5.46 14.26
N PHE A 295 -8.72 4.13 14.29
CA PHE A 295 -9.06 3.32 13.13
C PHE A 295 -9.79 2.07 13.60
N ARG A 296 -11.04 1.96 13.16
CA ARG A 296 -11.99 0.96 13.62
C ARG A 296 -11.78 -0.39 12.95
N GLU A 297 -12.04 -1.43 13.72
CA GLU A 297 -12.25 -2.77 13.18
C GLU A 297 -13.51 -2.79 12.28
N ASN A 298 -13.57 -3.71 11.32
CA ASN A 298 -14.58 -3.80 10.25
C ASN A 298 -14.41 -2.73 9.17
N PHE A 299 -13.42 -2.92 8.29
CA PHE A 299 -13.22 -2.08 7.10
C PHE A 299 -13.09 -0.58 7.42
N GLY A 300 -12.47 -0.22 8.56
CA GLY A 300 -12.27 1.19 8.89
C GLY A 300 -13.59 1.95 9.10
N GLY A 301 -14.63 1.24 9.56
CA GLY A 301 -15.95 1.81 9.78
C GLY A 301 -16.82 1.89 8.52
N PRO A 302 -17.95 2.62 8.59
CA PRO A 302 -18.90 2.70 7.49
C PRO A 302 -18.23 3.22 6.22
N PHE A 303 -18.44 2.56 5.08
CA PHE A 303 -17.94 2.99 3.76
C PHE A 303 -16.43 3.28 3.70
N GLY A 304 -15.62 2.64 4.54
CA GLY A 304 -14.17 2.85 4.55
C GLY A 304 -13.74 4.23 5.03
N TYR A 305 -14.52 4.90 5.88
CA TYR A 305 -14.22 6.27 6.30
C TYR A 305 -12.87 6.44 7.00
N ASP A 306 -12.37 5.43 7.71
CA ASP A 306 -11.05 5.51 8.33
C ASP A 306 -9.92 5.41 7.29
N TYR A 307 -10.11 4.67 6.19
CA TYR A 307 -9.19 4.66 5.04
C TYR A 307 -9.12 6.04 4.39
N GLN A 308 -10.29 6.65 4.12
CA GLN A 308 -10.37 8.01 3.55
C GLN A 308 -9.63 9.03 4.43
N ARG A 309 -9.79 8.91 5.75
CA ARG A 309 -9.16 9.81 6.72
C ARG A 309 -7.64 9.58 6.80
N ALA A 310 -7.21 8.31 6.80
CA ALA A 310 -5.80 7.93 6.81
C ALA A 310 -5.07 8.37 5.54
N GLY A 311 -5.61 8.06 4.36
CA GLY A 311 -5.04 8.46 3.07
C GLY A 311 -4.97 9.98 2.93
N LEU A 312 -6.05 10.71 3.28
CA LEU A 312 -6.07 12.17 3.25
C LEU A 312 -5.00 12.78 4.17
N PHE A 313 -4.90 12.29 5.41
CA PHE A 313 -3.93 12.80 6.35
C PHE A 313 -2.49 12.52 5.90
N THR A 314 -2.20 11.32 5.41
CA THR A 314 -0.87 10.95 4.88
C THR A 314 -0.48 11.82 3.70
N ASN A 315 -1.42 12.07 2.79
CA ASN A 315 -1.19 12.95 1.65
C ASN A 315 -0.90 14.39 2.11
N TYR A 316 -1.67 14.92 3.07
CA TYR A 316 -1.40 16.22 3.69
C TYR A 316 -0.01 16.30 4.34
N ILE A 317 0.41 15.26 5.06
CA ILE A 317 1.77 15.19 5.62
C ILE A 317 2.82 15.23 4.50
N SER A 318 2.60 14.50 3.40
CA SER A 318 3.47 14.53 2.21
C SER A 318 3.62 15.92 1.60
N GLU A 319 2.57 16.71 1.54
CA GLU A 319 2.65 18.09 1.06
C GLU A 319 3.54 18.98 1.94
N ILE A 320 3.63 18.68 3.24
CA ILE A 320 4.43 19.46 4.20
C ILE A 320 5.90 19.03 4.19
N ILE A 321 6.16 17.72 4.30
CA ILE A 321 7.51 17.20 4.55
C ILE A 321 8.16 16.61 3.30
N GLY A 322 7.39 16.38 2.24
CA GLY A 322 7.84 15.80 0.97
C GLY A 322 7.86 14.27 0.97
N VAL A 323 7.76 13.71 -0.24
CA VAL A 323 7.58 12.28 -0.51
C VAL A 323 8.54 11.39 0.27
N LEU A 324 9.85 11.59 0.15
CA LEU A 324 10.83 10.69 0.77
C LEU A 324 10.79 10.69 2.30
N LYS A 325 10.40 11.81 2.91
CA LYS A 325 10.28 11.90 4.37
C LYS A 325 8.99 11.27 4.85
N THR A 326 7.88 11.47 4.14
CA THR A 326 6.63 10.75 4.44
C THR A 326 6.82 9.25 4.29
N GLY A 327 7.49 8.81 3.23
CA GLY A 327 7.84 7.40 3.04
C GLY A 327 8.73 6.84 4.15
N ALA A 328 9.48 7.67 4.90
CA ALA A 328 10.28 7.19 6.03
C ALA A 328 9.44 6.71 7.22
N ILE A 329 8.16 7.10 7.28
CA ILE A 329 7.22 6.64 8.32
C ILE A 329 7.03 5.12 8.25
N SER A 330 7.14 4.50 7.06
CA SER A 330 7.04 3.04 6.91
C SER A 330 8.18 2.27 7.58
N ARG A 331 9.25 2.95 7.98
CA ARG A 331 10.45 2.37 8.62
C ARG A 331 10.68 2.93 10.02
N ALA A 332 9.76 3.75 10.52
CA ALA A 332 9.82 4.29 11.87
C ALA A 332 9.66 3.16 12.88
N SER A 333 10.30 3.28 14.03
CA SER A 333 10.19 2.30 15.12
C SER A 333 8.95 2.48 15.99
N GLY A 334 8.28 3.62 15.87
CA GLY A 334 7.07 3.97 16.61
C GLY A 334 5.85 3.18 16.15
N VAL A 335 5.11 2.63 17.11
CA VAL A 335 3.91 1.82 16.87
C VAL A 335 2.64 2.68 16.73
N GLY A 336 1.84 2.43 15.71
CA GLY A 336 0.63 3.16 15.36
C GLY A 336 0.99 4.60 15.01
N ALA A 337 0.19 5.56 15.48
CA ALA A 337 0.43 6.97 15.17
C ALA A 337 1.80 7.52 15.60
N TYR A 338 2.55 6.80 16.46
CA TYR A 338 3.91 7.20 16.82
C TYR A 338 4.90 7.16 15.64
N GLY A 339 4.62 6.41 14.57
CA GLY A 339 5.43 6.48 13.35
C GLY A 339 5.43 7.89 12.74
N TYR A 340 4.29 8.59 12.75
CA TYR A 340 4.23 10.00 12.34
C TYR A 340 5.05 10.90 13.26
N PHE A 341 4.91 10.72 14.58
CA PHE A 341 5.59 11.57 15.56
C PHE A 341 7.12 11.43 15.46
N GLU A 342 7.64 10.21 15.28
CA GLU A 342 9.08 9.97 15.13
C GLU A 342 9.67 10.80 13.99
N VAL A 343 9.07 10.72 12.80
CA VAL A 343 9.55 11.46 11.63
C VAL A 343 9.34 12.98 11.75
N LEU A 344 8.22 13.41 12.33
CA LEU A 344 7.94 14.84 12.51
C LEU A 344 8.85 15.47 13.57
N ASP A 345 9.15 14.77 14.65
CA ASP A 345 10.05 15.23 15.71
C ASP A 345 11.48 15.42 15.19
N GLU A 346 11.98 14.53 14.32
CA GLU A 346 13.26 14.69 13.63
C GLU A 346 13.34 15.98 12.80
N LEU A 347 12.18 16.48 12.36
CA LEU A 347 12.04 17.71 11.59
C LEU A 347 11.71 18.93 12.45
N ASN A 348 11.61 18.77 13.77
CA ASN A 348 11.12 19.78 14.72
C ASN A 348 9.70 20.27 14.38
N LEU A 349 8.84 19.36 13.90
CA LEU A 349 7.43 19.59 13.65
C LEU A 349 6.59 18.86 14.70
N THR A 350 5.47 19.45 15.10
CA THR A 350 4.55 18.85 16.09
C THR A 350 3.14 18.84 15.53
N LEU A 351 2.43 17.73 15.67
CA LEU A 351 0.98 17.67 15.46
C LEU A 351 0.28 18.33 16.66
N GLN A 352 -0.54 19.35 16.40
CA GLN A 352 -1.30 20.07 17.43
C GLN A 352 -2.77 19.65 17.47
#